data_AF-A0A0D7AAP2-F1
#
_entry.id   AF-A0A0D7AAP2-F1
#
_cell.length_a   1.000
_cell.length_b   1.000
_cell.length_c   1.000
_cell.angle_alpha   90.00
_cell.angle_beta   90.00
_cell.angle_gamma   90.00
#
_symmetry.space_group_name_H-M   'P 1'
#
loop_
_entity.id
_entity.type
_entity.pdbx_description
1 polymer ?
#
loop_
_entity_poly.entity_id
_entity_poly.type
_entity_poly.pdbx_seq_one_letter_code
_entity_poly.pdbx_strand_id
1 'polypeptide(L)'
;MKPFTFLSLVVAVVASGNGMTPVMRHSQRHHDLAARVAEPEPVITPLAPNVTRMHRKRSISFISPSDGVLTRLLFTVGLGACGLTSESTQMVAAVSESYFDAFDGFTGSNPNDNPICGQMATAVYGTATVTVTIVDRCAGCETDYDLDFSESAFELLTDLSVGRIDIDWWIEGV
;
A
#
# COMPACT_ATOMS: atom_id res chain seq x y z
N MET A 1 -32.84 -3.70 70.67
CA MET A 1 -33.71 -3.42 69.51
C MET A 1 -33.67 -4.63 68.59
N LYS A 2 -34.83 -5.04 68.08
CA LYS A 2 -35.14 -6.37 67.53
C LYS A 2 -34.54 -6.62 66.13
N PRO A 3 -34.22 -7.87 65.76
CA PRO A 3 -33.82 -8.26 64.41
C PRO A 3 -35.05 -8.38 63.51
N PHE A 4 -34.94 -7.95 62.24
CA PHE A 4 -35.92 -8.28 61.21
C PHE A 4 -35.33 -9.27 60.21
N THR A 5 -36.08 -10.36 60.10
CA THR A 5 -35.83 -11.60 59.37
C THR A 5 -36.52 -11.49 58.01
N PHE A 6 -35.81 -11.89 56.94
CA PHE A 6 -36.26 -12.53 55.69
C PHE A 6 -37.41 -11.93 54.87
N LEU A 7 -37.20 -11.77 53.55
CA LEU A 7 -38.05 -12.48 52.58
C LEU A 7 -37.41 -12.56 51.18
N SER A 8 -37.34 -13.79 50.67
CA SER A 8 -36.99 -14.16 49.30
C SER A 8 -37.92 -13.55 48.26
N LEU A 9 -37.39 -13.21 47.08
CA LEU A 9 -38.16 -13.24 45.85
C LEU A 9 -37.41 -14.08 44.81
N VAL A 10 -37.79 -15.35 44.74
CA VAL A 10 -37.44 -16.25 43.64
C VAL A 10 -38.43 -15.95 42.52
N VAL A 11 -37.96 -15.35 41.43
CA VAL A 11 -38.76 -15.21 40.20
C VAL A 11 -38.54 -16.47 39.38
N ALA A 12 -39.54 -17.35 39.38
CA ALA A 12 -39.64 -18.45 38.44
C ALA A 12 -40.08 -17.92 37.07
N VAL A 13 -39.24 -18.06 36.05
CA VAL A 13 -39.65 -17.91 34.65
C VAL A 13 -39.85 -19.32 34.08
N VAL A 14 -41.12 -19.68 33.84
CA VAL A 14 -41.49 -20.85 33.06
C VAL A 14 -41.97 -20.35 31.71
N ALA A 15 -41.25 -20.70 30.64
CA ALA A 15 -41.77 -20.60 29.28
C ALA A 15 -41.22 -21.76 28.45
N SER A 16 -42.06 -22.79 28.30
CA SER A 16 -41.93 -23.85 27.29
C SER A 16 -42.10 -23.26 25.89
N GLY A 17 -41.22 -23.66 24.98
CA GLY A 17 -41.35 -23.33 23.56
C GLY A 17 -40.44 -24.21 22.71
N ASN A 18 -40.95 -25.38 22.31
CA ASN A 18 -40.34 -26.21 21.28
C ASN A 18 -40.41 -25.47 19.93
N GLY A 19 -39.27 -24.96 19.46
CA GLY A 19 -39.13 -24.32 18.15
C GLY A 19 -38.22 -25.13 17.24
N MET A 20 -38.76 -26.20 16.65
CA MET A 20 -38.14 -26.89 15.52
C MET A 20 -38.12 -25.95 14.31
N THR A 21 -36.94 -25.51 13.88
CA THR A 21 -36.76 -24.82 12.60
C THR A 21 -36.37 -25.85 11.52
N PRO A 22 -37.02 -25.83 10.35
CA PRO A 22 -36.68 -26.73 9.26
C PRO A 22 -35.44 -26.18 8.52
N VAL A 23 -34.32 -26.89 8.68
CA VAL A 23 -33.14 -26.75 7.82
C VAL A 23 -33.29 -27.67 6.60
N MET A 24 -32.75 -27.21 5.47
CA MET A 24 -32.58 -27.87 4.17
C MET A 24 -33.67 -27.66 3.12
N ARG A 25 -33.53 -26.54 2.42
CA ARG A 25 -33.92 -26.39 1.01
C ARG A 25 -32.89 -27.10 0.13
N HIS A 26 -33.45 -27.75 -0.89
CA HIS A 26 -32.91 -27.91 -2.23
C HIS A 26 -31.78 -28.91 -2.46
N SER A 27 -32.20 -30.14 -2.71
CA SER A 27 -31.53 -31.11 -3.59
C SER A 27 -31.11 -30.45 -4.91
N GLN A 28 -29.80 -30.32 -5.12
CA GLN A 28 -29.23 -30.33 -6.46
C GLN A 28 -28.11 -31.36 -6.51
N ARG A 29 -28.27 -32.25 -7.48
CA ARG A 29 -27.47 -33.45 -7.73
C ARG A 29 -26.04 -33.02 -8.10
N HIS A 30 -25.06 -33.48 -7.34
CA HIS A 30 -23.70 -33.56 -7.82
C HIS A 30 -23.63 -34.74 -8.79
N HIS A 31 -23.48 -34.43 -10.08
CA HIS A 31 -23.00 -35.41 -11.05
C HIS A 31 -21.47 -35.37 -11.01
N ASP A 32 -20.90 -36.40 -10.40
CA ASP A 32 -19.49 -36.75 -10.55
C ASP A 32 -19.25 -37.19 -12.01
N LEU A 33 -18.44 -36.43 -12.74
CA LEU A 33 -17.75 -36.90 -13.94
C LEU A 33 -16.28 -37.07 -13.59
N ALA A 34 -15.95 -38.32 -13.28
CA ALA A 34 -14.59 -38.79 -13.10
C ALA A 34 -13.76 -38.62 -14.38
N ALA A 35 -12.53 -38.13 -14.17
CA ALA A 35 -11.29 -38.54 -14.81
C ALA A 35 -11.31 -38.90 -16.30
N ARG A 36 -10.65 -38.07 -17.10
CA ARG A 36 -9.81 -38.55 -18.20
C ARG A 36 -8.38 -38.11 -17.94
N VAL A 37 -7.58 -39.09 -17.52
CA VAL A 37 -6.12 -39.05 -17.57
C VAL A 37 -5.73 -38.97 -19.04
N ALA A 38 -5.08 -37.89 -19.44
CA ALA A 38 -4.35 -37.81 -20.70
C ALA A 38 -2.87 -38.13 -20.40
N GLU A 39 -2.38 -39.16 -21.08
CA GLU A 39 -1.03 -39.71 -21.06
C GLU A 39 -0.01 -38.69 -21.66
N PRO A 40 1.27 -38.69 -21.23
CA PRO A 40 2.24 -37.67 -21.62
C PRO A 40 2.67 -37.79 -23.08
N GLU A 41 2.60 -36.68 -23.81
CA GLU A 41 3.16 -36.57 -25.17
C GLU A 41 4.70 -36.53 -25.17
N PRO A 42 5.36 -37.07 -26.21
CA PRO A 42 6.79 -37.35 -26.23
C PRO A 42 7.66 -36.09 -26.29
N VAL A 43 8.71 -36.09 -25.47
CA VAL A 43 9.79 -35.11 -25.44
C VAL A 43 10.51 -35.09 -26.79
N ILE A 44 10.32 -34.01 -27.57
CA ILE A 44 11.21 -33.64 -28.67
C ILE A 44 12.04 -32.46 -28.19
N THR A 45 13.32 -32.75 -27.91
CA THR A 45 14.34 -31.76 -27.55
C THR A 45 14.67 -30.91 -28.78
N PRO A 46 14.46 -29.58 -28.79
CA PRO A 46 15.01 -28.76 -29.85
C PRO A 46 16.51 -28.57 -29.62
N LEU A 47 17.29 -29.03 -30.60
CA LEU A 47 18.71 -28.76 -30.76
C LEU A 47 18.91 -27.23 -30.76
N ALA A 48 19.64 -26.71 -29.78
CA ALA A 48 19.90 -25.28 -29.63
C ALA A 48 20.57 -24.71 -30.90
N PRO A 49 20.06 -23.61 -31.49
CA PRO A 49 20.82 -22.86 -32.47
C PRO A 49 21.94 -22.10 -31.76
N ASN A 50 23.15 -22.25 -32.31
CA ASN A 50 24.38 -21.56 -31.95
C ASN A 50 24.18 -20.03 -31.96
N VAL A 51 23.91 -19.43 -30.80
CA VAL A 51 23.87 -17.98 -30.66
C VAL A 51 25.30 -17.49 -30.53
N THR A 52 25.86 -17.05 -31.66
CA THR A 52 27.11 -16.28 -31.67
C THR A 52 26.98 -15.07 -30.76
N ARG A 53 27.75 -15.09 -29.67
CA ARG A 53 27.96 -14.02 -28.70
C ARG A 53 28.41 -12.75 -29.41
N MET A 54 27.49 -11.84 -29.71
CA MET A 54 27.82 -10.48 -30.13
C MET A 54 27.62 -9.54 -28.94
N HIS A 55 28.74 -9.17 -28.31
CA HIS A 55 28.81 -8.05 -27.38
C HIS A 55 28.25 -6.81 -28.06
N ARG A 56 27.08 -6.34 -27.63
CA ARG A 56 26.70 -4.94 -27.79
C ARG A 56 26.30 -4.39 -26.43
N LYS A 57 27.27 -3.74 -25.80
CA LYS A 57 27.07 -2.83 -24.67
C LYS A 57 26.03 -1.78 -25.08
N ARG A 58 24.83 -1.90 -24.53
CA ARG A 58 23.94 -0.78 -24.17
C ARG A 58 23.01 -1.32 -23.10
N SER A 59 23.57 -1.45 -21.91
CA SER A 59 22.82 -1.44 -20.67
C SER A 59 22.06 -0.12 -20.62
N ILE A 60 20.79 -0.13 -21.00
CA ILE A 60 19.84 0.84 -20.47
C ILE A 60 19.68 0.43 -19.02
N SER A 61 20.30 1.20 -18.13
CA SER A 61 20.08 1.11 -16.70
C SER A 61 18.62 1.49 -16.47
N PHE A 62 17.74 0.50 -16.37
CA PHE A 62 16.51 0.69 -15.60
C PHE A 62 16.99 0.94 -14.17
N ILE A 63 17.05 2.21 -13.78
CA ILE A 63 17.17 2.58 -12.39
C ILE A 63 15.81 2.24 -11.80
N SER A 64 15.69 1.07 -11.18
CA SER A 64 14.58 0.79 -10.27
C SER A 64 14.92 1.55 -8.99
N PRO A 65 14.17 2.58 -8.57
CA PRO A 65 14.35 3.19 -7.26
C PRO A 65 13.71 2.23 -6.26
N SER A 66 14.43 1.19 -5.87
CA SER A 66 13.92 0.14 -4.96
C SER A 66 14.49 0.27 -3.54
N ASP A 67 14.83 1.47 -3.09
CA ASP A 67 15.33 1.72 -1.72
C ASP A 67 14.68 2.99 -1.13
N GLY A 68 13.38 3.21 -1.36
CA GLY A 68 12.64 4.30 -0.72
C GLY A 68 12.18 3.88 0.67
N VAL A 69 12.76 4.47 1.72
CA VAL A 69 12.37 4.23 3.11
C VAL A 69 11.28 5.24 3.47
N LEU A 70 10.13 4.78 3.98
CA LEU A 70 9.03 5.69 4.31
C LEU A 70 9.17 6.37 5.66
N THR A 71 9.13 7.69 5.62
CA THR A 71 8.60 8.66 6.60
C THR A 71 7.13 8.52 6.95
N ARG A 72 6.72 8.41 8.22
CA ARG A 72 5.50 9.09 8.64
C ARG A 72 5.78 10.59 8.73
N LEU A 73 5.10 11.40 7.92
CA LEU A 73 5.23 12.85 8.02
C LEU A 73 4.66 13.28 9.36
N LEU A 74 5.47 14.01 10.12
CA LEU A 74 4.95 14.95 11.11
C LEU A 74 4.67 16.28 10.42
N PHE A 75 3.83 16.30 9.38
CA PHE A 75 3.40 17.57 8.82
C PHE A 75 2.44 18.23 9.82
N THR A 76 2.93 19.30 10.44
CA THR A 76 2.05 20.31 11.01
C THR A 76 1.52 21.09 9.82
N VAL A 77 0.22 21.04 9.56
CA VAL A 77 -0.52 21.90 8.61
C VAL A 77 0.24 23.19 8.26
N GLY A 78 0.68 23.31 7.01
CA GLY A 78 1.73 24.27 6.68
C GLY A 78 2.00 24.44 5.19
N LEU A 79 2.73 25.50 4.87
CA LEU A 79 3.21 25.83 3.53
C LEU A 79 4.43 24.97 3.20
N GLY A 80 4.30 24.04 2.27
CA GLY A 80 5.42 23.24 1.76
C GLY A 80 6.35 24.05 0.85
N ALA A 81 7.51 23.49 0.56
CA ALA A 81 8.54 23.99 -0.35
C ALA A 81 8.04 24.20 -1.78
N CYS A 82 6.93 23.54 -2.17
CA CYS A 82 6.26 23.83 -3.43
C CYS A 82 5.38 25.10 -3.40
N GLY A 83 5.34 25.83 -2.28
CA GLY A 83 4.47 26.98 -2.11
C GLY A 83 2.99 26.62 -1.97
N LEU A 84 2.69 25.35 -1.67
CA LEU A 84 1.34 24.82 -1.49
C LEU A 84 1.07 24.56 -0.02
N THR A 85 -0.11 24.95 0.47
CA THR A 85 -0.57 24.53 1.79
C THR A 85 -1.19 23.16 1.69
N SER A 86 -0.85 22.25 2.60
CA SER A 86 -1.44 20.93 2.65
C SER A 86 -1.73 20.46 4.08
N GLU A 87 -2.67 19.54 4.19
CA GLU A 87 -3.21 19.01 5.43
C GLU A 87 -2.94 17.49 5.53
N SER A 88 -2.84 16.95 6.75
CA SER A 88 -2.58 15.52 6.98
C SER A 88 -3.65 14.58 6.42
N THR A 89 -4.84 15.11 6.10
CA THR A 89 -5.97 14.37 5.54
C THR A 89 -5.99 14.29 4.01
N GLN A 90 -5.10 15.02 3.33
CA GLN A 90 -4.99 15.01 1.87
C GLN A 90 -4.08 13.90 1.38
N MET A 91 -4.23 13.45 0.13
CA MET A 91 -3.36 12.46 -0.50
C MET A 91 -2.09 13.12 -1.05
N VAL A 92 -1.17 13.46 -0.14
CA VAL A 92 0.04 14.22 -0.46
C VAL A 92 1.28 13.60 0.16
N ALA A 93 2.44 13.90 -0.40
CA ALA A 93 3.73 13.53 0.15
C ALA A 93 4.79 14.62 -0.07
N ALA A 94 5.84 14.55 0.73
CA ALA A 94 7.11 15.20 0.48
C ALA A 94 8.10 14.18 -0.08
N VAL A 95 8.95 14.58 -1.03
CA VAL A 95 10.11 13.77 -1.45
C VAL A 95 11.33 14.17 -0.62
N SER A 96 12.31 13.28 -0.47
CA SER A 96 13.59 13.60 0.16
C SER A 96 14.21 14.90 -0.38
N GLU A 97 14.94 15.62 0.47
CA GLU A 97 15.67 16.83 0.07
C GLU A 97 16.60 16.59 -1.14
N SER A 98 17.33 15.48 -1.16
CA SER A 98 18.25 15.18 -2.26
C SER A 98 17.53 14.83 -3.55
N TYR A 99 16.39 14.12 -3.52
CA TYR A 99 15.59 13.90 -4.72
C TYR A 99 14.97 15.19 -5.24
N PHE A 100 14.43 16.01 -4.34
CA PHE A 100 13.84 17.30 -4.67
C PHE A 100 14.86 18.19 -5.37
N ASP A 101 16.04 18.37 -4.76
CA ASP A 101 17.06 19.30 -5.24
C ASP A 101 17.76 18.81 -6.53
N ALA A 102 17.76 17.50 -6.77
CA ALA A 102 18.32 16.89 -7.98
C ALA A 102 17.29 16.67 -9.10
N PHE A 103 16.02 17.04 -8.91
CA PHE A 103 14.98 16.78 -9.89
C PHE A 103 15.24 17.47 -11.23
N ASP A 104 14.97 16.77 -12.33
CA ASP A 104 15.27 17.29 -13.66
C ASP A 104 14.52 18.60 -13.94
N GLY A 105 15.22 19.56 -14.50
CA GLY A 105 14.70 20.90 -14.75
C GLY A 105 14.65 21.83 -13.53
N PHE A 106 14.99 21.39 -12.32
CA PHE A 106 15.10 22.30 -11.18
C PHE A 106 16.40 23.10 -11.23
N THR A 107 16.29 24.41 -11.03
CA THR A 107 17.45 25.34 -11.09
C THR A 107 18.06 25.65 -9.73
N GLY A 108 17.45 25.15 -8.64
CA GLY A 108 17.90 25.42 -7.26
C GLY A 108 17.60 26.82 -6.73
N SER A 109 16.93 27.69 -7.51
CA SER A 109 16.73 29.10 -7.12
C SER A 109 15.49 29.33 -6.26
N ASN A 110 14.33 28.86 -6.72
CA ASN A 110 13.05 28.99 -6.01
C ASN A 110 12.41 27.60 -5.90
N PRO A 111 12.29 27.00 -4.70
CA PRO A 111 11.76 25.66 -4.55
C PRO A 111 10.30 25.53 -5.02
N ASN A 112 9.54 26.62 -5.00
CA ASN A 112 8.17 26.63 -5.52
C ASN A 112 8.09 26.37 -7.03
N ASP A 113 9.18 26.64 -7.77
CA ASP A 113 9.28 26.43 -9.21
C ASP A 113 9.92 25.07 -9.56
N ASN A 114 10.10 24.18 -8.58
CA ASN A 114 10.64 22.85 -8.84
C ASN A 114 9.65 22.05 -9.71
N PRO A 115 10.06 21.48 -10.86
CA PRO A 115 9.16 20.73 -11.75
C PRO A 115 8.49 19.51 -11.13
N ILE A 116 9.00 19.00 -10.00
CA ILE A 116 8.35 17.91 -9.25
C ILE A 116 7.10 18.37 -8.50
N CYS A 117 6.96 19.66 -8.22
CA CYS A 117 5.83 20.19 -7.48
C CYS A 117 4.53 20.00 -8.24
N GLY A 118 3.54 19.40 -7.58
CA GLY A 118 2.25 19.06 -8.17
C GLY A 118 2.25 17.78 -9.02
N GLN A 119 3.40 17.12 -9.23
CA GLN A 119 3.44 15.81 -9.87
C GLN A 119 2.78 14.76 -8.99
N MET A 120 2.27 13.71 -9.63
CA MET A 120 1.72 12.56 -8.93
C MET A 120 2.79 11.48 -8.76
N ALA A 121 2.87 10.88 -7.59
CA ALA A 121 3.71 9.74 -7.31
C ALA A 121 2.83 8.55 -6.92
N THR A 122 3.10 7.37 -7.48
CA THR A 122 2.46 6.13 -7.06
C THR A 122 3.45 5.29 -6.27
N ALA A 123 2.99 4.82 -5.12
CA ALA A 123 3.74 4.01 -4.17
C ALA A 123 3.04 2.68 -3.90
N VAL A 124 3.83 1.62 -3.79
CA VAL A 124 3.36 0.24 -3.60
C VAL A 124 4.03 -0.37 -2.38
N TYR A 125 3.20 -0.94 -1.50
CA TYR A 125 3.64 -1.73 -0.35
C TYR A 125 2.89 -3.07 -0.33
N GLY A 126 3.57 -4.17 -0.66
CA GLY A 126 2.93 -5.47 -0.81
C GLY A 126 1.85 -5.45 -1.89
N THR A 127 0.58 -5.62 -1.51
CA THR A 127 -0.58 -5.50 -2.41
C THR A 127 -1.29 -4.15 -2.32
N ALA A 128 -0.86 -3.27 -1.42
CA ALA A 128 -1.42 -1.94 -1.25
C ALA A 128 -0.77 -0.98 -2.24
N THR A 129 -1.54 -0.01 -2.72
CA THR A 129 -1.07 1.02 -3.65
C THR A 129 -1.73 2.33 -3.30
N VAL A 130 -0.95 3.41 -3.30
CA VAL A 130 -1.43 4.76 -3.08
C VAL A 130 -0.84 5.70 -4.12
N THR A 131 -1.62 6.68 -4.56
CA THR A 131 -1.13 7.76 -5.41
C THR A 131 -1.31 9.08 -4.67
N VAL A 132 -0.27 9.89 -4.66
CA VAL A 132 -0.19 11.15 -3.92
C VAL A 132 0.33 12.28 -4.79
N THR A 133 -0.01 13.51 -4.45
CA THR A 133 0.62 14.71 -5.03
C THR A 133 1.87 15.08 -4.25
N ILE A 134 2.97 15.37 -4.95
CA ILE A 134 4.18 15.91 -4.33
C ILE A 134 3.99 17.40 -4.05
N VAL A 135 4.05 17.78 -2.78
CA VAL A 135 3.77 19.16 -2.31
C VAL A 135 4.89 19.76 -1.47
N ASP A 136 5.91 18.98 -1.12
CA ASP A 136 6.97 19.45 -0.24
C ASP A 136 8.31 18.70 -0.43
N ARG A 137 9.33 19.24 0.23
CA ARG A 137 10.71 18.78 0.32
C ARG A 137 11.01 18.35 1.77
N CYS A 138 11.29 17.07 1.96
CA CYS A 138 11.60 16.47 3.25
C CYS A 138 13.10 16.59 3.58
N ALA A 139 13.48 17.62 4.34
CA ALA A 139 14.86 17.81 4.81
C ALA A 139 15.30 16.80 5.90
N GLY A 140 14.34 16.11 6.54
CA GLY A 140 14.59 15.12 7.58
C GLY A 140 14.58 13.67 7.11
N CYS A 141 14.40 13.44 5.81
CA CYS A 141 14.38 12.10 5.24
C CYS A 141 15.77 11.46 5.28
N GLU A 142 15.82 10.15 5.50
CA GLU A 142 17.04 9.41 5.78
C GLU A 142 17.77 8.98 4.52
N THR A 143 17.02 8.69 3.45
CA THR A 143 17.59 8.27 2.16
C THR A 143 17.24 9.20 1.02
N ASP A 144 17.96 9.02 -0.08
CA ASP A 144 17.78 9.84 -1.29
C ASP A 144 16.44 9.61 -1.98
N TYR A 145 15.70 8.54 -1.66
CA TYR A 145 14.46 8.20 -2.35
C TYR A 145 13.27 8.04 -1.38
N ASP A 146 13.37 8.61 -0.19
CA ASP A 146 12.27 8.59 0.77
C ASP A 146 11.08 9.40 0.25
N LEU A 147 9.89 8.85 0.47
CA LEU A 147 8.64 9.60 0.49
C LEU A 147 8.22 9.76 1.95
N ASP A 148 7.82 10.97 2.30
CA ASP A 148 7.22 11.28 3.58
C ASP A 148 5.73 11.52 3.31
N PHE A 149 4.85 10.68 3.83
CA PHE A 149 3.41 10.68 3.49
C PHE A 149 2.55 11.37 4.53
N SER A 150 1.50 12.05 4.07
CA SER A 150 0.39 12.44 4.96
C SER A 150 -0.19 11.23 5.69
N GLU A 151 -0.79 11.45 6.87
CA GLU A 151 -1.36 10.37 7.67
C GLU A 151 -2.39 9.56 6.87
N SER A 152 -3.30 10.23 6.17
CA SER A 152 -4.32 9.55 5.36
C SER A 152 -3.74 8.78 4.18
N ALA A 153 -2.62 9.20 3.59
CA ALA A 153 -1.97 8.45 2.53
C ALA A 153 -1.23 7.22 3.06
N PHE A 154 -0.53 7.36 4.19
CA PHE A 154 0.20 6.25 4.81
C PHE A 154 -0.73 5.15 5.31
N GLU A 155 -1.89 5.51 5.87
CA GLU A 155 -2.91 4.56 6.34
C GLU A 155 -3.45 3.63 5.24
N LEU A 156 -3.35 4.02 3.96
CA LEU A 156 -3.72 3.15 2.84
C LEU A 156 -2.66 2.08 2.54
N LEU A 157 -1.41 2.30 2.98
CA LEU A 157 -0.32 1.34 2.82
C LEU A 157 -0.23 0.43 4.05
N THR A 158 -0.25 0.99 5.26
CA THR A 158 -0.12 0.24 6.50
C THR A 158 -0.60 1.02 7.74
N ASP A 159 -0.57 0.38 8.91
CA ASP A 159 -0.92 1.02 10.17
C ASP A 159 0.11 2.09 10.57
N LEU A 160 -0.34 3.27 11.03
CA LEU A 160 0.52 4.40 11.43
C LEU A 160 1.57 4.03 12.50
N SER A 161 1.31 3.00 13.32
CA SER A 161 2.24 2.54 14.35
C SER A 161 3.51 1.88 13.80
N VAL A 162 3.50 1.46 12.53
CA VAL A 162 4.68 0.91 11.85
C VAL A 162 5.73 1.99 11.62
N GLY A 163 5.28 3.22 11.28
CA GLY A 163 6.13 4.41 11.15
C GLY A 163 6.98 4.45 9.89
N ARG A 164 7.82 3.42 9.66
CA ARG A 164 8.66 3.29 8.45
C ARG A 164 8.46 1.95 7.75
N ILE A 165 8.32 1.98 6.43
CA ILE A 165 8.21 0.80 5.57
C ILE A 165 9.03 0.99 4.29
N ASP A 166 9.51 -0.09 3.69
CA ASP A 166 10.17 -0.06 2.39
C ASP A 166 9.11 -0.17 1.28
N ILE A 167 9.18 0.70 0.28
CA ILE A 167 8.24 0.70 -0.84
C ILE A 167 8.92 0.79 -2.20
N ASP A 168 8.19 0.37 -3.23
CA ASP A 168 8.48 0.74 -4.61
C ASP A 168 7.64 1.97 -4.98
N TRP A 169 8.22 2.97 -5.63
CA TRP A 169 7.47 4.13 -6.13
C TRP A 169 8.07 4.76 -7.37
N TRP A 170 7.24 5.52 -8.08
CA TRP A 170 7.62 6.28 -9.26
C TRP A 170 6.77 7.54 -9.41
N ILE A 171 7.29 8.53 -10.12
CA ILE A 171 6.51 9.68 -10.58
C ILE A 171 5.70 9.28 -11.81
N GLU A 172 4.44 9.67 -11.87
CA GLU A 172 3.55 9.42 -12.99
C GLU A 172 3.88 10.34 -14.18
N GLY A 173 3.93 9.76 -15.38
CA GLY A 173 4.04 10.53 -16.62
C GLY A 173 5.40 11.15 -16.93
N VAL A 174 6.46 10.73 -16.23
CA VAL A 174 7.87 11.08 -16.53
C VAL A 174 8.61 9.98 -17.28
#